data_AF-R6DVV3-F1
#
_entry.id   AF-R6DVV3-F1
#
_cell.length_a   1.000
_cell.length_b   1.000
_cell.length_c   1.000
_cell.angle_alpha   90.00
_cell.angle_beta   90.00
_cell.angle_gamma   90.00
#
_symmetry.space_group_name_H-M   'P 1'
#
loop_
_entity.id
_entity.type
_entity.pdbx_description
1 polymer ?
#
loop_
_entity_poly.entity_id
_entity_poly.type
_entity_poly.pdbx_seq_one_letter_code
_entity_poly.pdbx_strand_id
1 'polypeptide(L)'
;MEIPCVIAPPFYFGGVQALTRHFPGTFAFRKETIMACIEEYLENLDRFGFKRVVFFNDHGDKLHILEIAEAIKNANRKLELQAYWMEYEYELKEHVFSVKRIIF
;
A
#
# COMPACT_ATOMS: atom_id res chain seq x y z
N MET A 1 15.59 7.88 -18.86
CA MET A 1 16.44 7.51 -17.71
C MET A 1 15.92 6.20 -17.19
N GLU A 2 16.75 5.16 -17.18
CA GLU A 2 16.37 3.86 -16.62
C GLU A 2 16.64 3.88 -15.11
N ILE A 3 15.71 3.34 -14.33
CA ILE A 3 15.86 3.19 -12.87
C ILE A 3 16.03 1.69 -12.62
N PRO A 4 17.22 1.21 -12.21
CA PRO A 4 17.41 -0.17 -11.82
C PRO A 4 16.46 -0.51 -10.65
N CYS A 5 15.56 -1.46 -10.87
CA CYS A 5 14.60 -1.90 -9.87
C CYS A 5 14.34 -3.41 -9.98
N VAL A 6 13.74 -3.95 -8.92
CA VAL A 6 13.22 -5.33 -8.89
C VAL A 6 11.76 -5.29 -8.49
N ILE A 7 11.00 -6.28 -8.95
CA ILE A 7 9.58 -6.43 -8.62
C ILE A 7 9.49 -7.41 -7.45
N ALA A 8 9.03 -6.92 -6.30
CA ALA A 8 8.73 -7.79 -5.17
C ALA A 8 7.52 -8.69 -5.50
N PRO A 9 7.36 -9.86 -4.86
CA PRO A 9 6.16 -10.67 -5.00
C PRO A 9 4.87 -9.83 -4.82
N PRO A 10 3.84 -10.02 -5.66
CA PRO A 10 2.60 -9.25 -5.57
C PRO A 10 1.80 -9.62 -4.31
N PHE A 11 1.10 -8.63 -3.75
CA PHE A 11 0.18 -8.82 -2.64
C PHE A 11 -1.27 -8.91 -3.16
N TYR A 12 -1.87 -10.09 -3.07
CA TYR A 12 -3.16 -10.38 -3.72
C TYR A 12 -4.39 -10.12 -2.87
N PHE A 13 -4.22 -9.89 -1.57
CA PHE A 13 -5.34 -9.79 -0.63
C PHE A 13 -5.66 -8.34 -0.31
N GLY A 14 -6.93 -8.07 -0.03
CA GLY A 14 -7.42 -6.74 0.29
C GLY A 14 -8.27 -6.70 1.54
N GLY A 15 -8.35 -5.51 2.12
CA GLY A 15 -9.12 -5.23 3.31
C GLY A 15 -10.63 -5.28 3.11
N VAL A 16 -11.35 -4.61 4.00
CA VAL A 16 -12.82 -4.58 3.98
C VAL A 16 -13.30 -3.99 2.66
N GLN A 17 -13.96 -4.81 1.83
CA GLN A 17 -14.48 -4.38 0.55
C GLN A 17 -15.97 -4.02 0.68
N ALA A 18 -16.27 -2.72 0.75
CA ALA A 18 -17.58 -2.24 1.17
C ALA A 18 -18.73 -2.71 0.25
N LEU A 19 -18.47 -2.79 -1.06
CA LEU A 19 -19.45 -3.14 -2.08
C LEU A 19 -19.35 -4.59 -2.55
N THR A 20 -18.12 -5.12 -2.69
CA THR A 20 -17.87 -6.39 -3.37
C THR A 20 -17.90 -7.61 -2.44
N ARG A 21 -17.77 -7.43 -1.12
CA ARG A 21 -17.74 -8.56 -0.15
C ARG A 21 -18.96 -9.49 -0.19
N HIS A 22 -20.06 -9.05 -0.81
CA HIS A 22 -21.30 -9.80 -0.93
C HIS A 22 -21.35 -10.72 -2.17
N PHE A 23 -20.37 -10.63 -3.07
CA PHE A 23 -20.30 -11.44 -4.28
C PHE A 23 -19.37 -12.66 -4.09
N PRO A 24 -19.79 -13.87 -4.53
CA PRO A 24 -18.91 -15.04 -4.53
C PRO A 24 -17.62 -14.77 -5.32
N GLY A 25 -16.48 -15.15 -4.74
CA GLY A 25 -15.15 -14.91 -5.31
C GLY A 25 -14.40 -13.74 -4.66
N THR A 26 -15.08 -12.89 -3.88
CA THR A 26 -14.43 -11.82 -3.12
C THR A 26 -13.96 -12.31 -1.75
N PHE A 27 -12.65 -12.18 -1.50
CA PHE A 27 -12.04 -12.41 -0.19
C PHE A 27 -11.78 -11.06 0.48
N ALA A 28 -12.55 -10.74 1.51
CA ALA A 28 -12.41 -9.50 2.27
C ALA A 28 -11.79 -9.78 3.64
N PHE A 29 -10.55 -9.35 3.84
CA PHE A 29 -9.85 -9.50 5.11
C PHE A 29 -10.13 -8.32 6.03
N ARG A 30 -9.98 -8.54 7.34
CA ARG A 30 -10.02 -7.45 8.32
C ARG A 30 -8.83 -6.51 8.12
N LYS A 31 -9.05 -5.24 8.45
CA LYS A 31 -8.04 -4.17 8.43
C LYS A 31 -6.72 -4.59 9.07
N GLU A 32 -6.78 -5.15 10.27
CA GLU A 32 -5.58 -5.46 11.07
C GLU A 32 -4.73 -6.54 10.42
N THR A 33 -5.36 -7.47 9.68
CA THR A 33 -4.63 -8.52 8.95
C THR A 33 -3.87 -7.92 7.78
N ILE A 34 -4.51 -7.05 6.98
CA ILE A 34 -3.85 -6.41 5.84
C ILE A 34 -2.71 -5.52 6.31
N MET A 35 -2.94 -4.70 7.32
CA MET A 35 -1.91 -3.84 7.87
C MET A 35 -0.70 -4.63 8.40
N ALA A 36 -0.95 -5.70 9.17
CA ALA A 36 0.13 -6.56 9.66
C ALA A 36 0.94 -7.19 8.51
N CYS A 37 0.26 -7.71 7.48
CA CYS A 37 0.95 -8.25 6.31
C CYS A 37 1.84 -7.22 5.61
N ILE A 38 1.35 -5.99 5.40
CA ILE A 38 2.13 -4.92 4.75
C ILE A 38 3.31 -4.47 5.63
N GLU A 39 3.10 -4.30 6.94
CA GLU A 39 4.18 -3.93 7.87
C GLU A 39 5.27 -5.01 7.88
N GLU A 40 4.90 -6.29 8.02
CA GLU A 40 5.85 -7.40 7.96
C GLU A 40 6.55 -7.49 6.59
N TYR A 41 5.86 -7.21 5.48
CA TYR A 41 6.46 -7.19 4.15
C TYR A 41 7.60 -6.15 4.07
N LEU A 42 7.35 -4.95 4.58
CA LEU A 42 8.33 -3.86 4.62
C LEU A 42 9.46 -4.14 5.58
N GLU A 43 9.20 -4.74 6.75
CA GLU A 43 10.23 -5.19 7.68
C GLU A 43 11.19 -6.22 7.04
N ASN A 44 10.66 -7.14 6.25
CA ASN A 44 11.48 -8.11 5.51
C ASN A 44 12.35 -7.41 4.45
N LEU A 45 11.77 -6.48 3.67
CA LEU A 45 12.51 -5.74 2.65
C LEU A 45 13.60 -4.84 3.26
N ASP A 46 13.31 -4.19 4.39
CA ASP A 46 14.29 -3.40 5.14
C ASP A 46 15.44 -4.29 5.63
N ARG A 47 15.13 -5.45 6.20
CA ARG A 47 16.13 -6.45 6.62
C ARG A 47 16.97 -6.99 5.46
N PHE A 48 16.41 -7.06 4.24
CA PHE A 48 17.15 -7.44 3.04
C PHE A 48 18.03 -6.32 2.47
N GLY A 49 17.97 -5.12 3.04
CA GLY A 49 18.81 -3.98 2.67
C GLY A 49 18.19 -3.04 1.62
N PHE A 50 16.92 -3.22 1.25
CA PHE A 50 16.23 -2.25 0.41
C PHE A 50 16.03 -0.93 1.17
N LYS A 51 16.13 0.19 0.45
CA LYS A 51 15.97 1.54 1.04
C LYS A 51 14.78 2.32 0.50
N ARG A 52 14.27 1.94 -0.67
CA ARG A 52 13.13 2.60 -1.32
C ARG A 52 12.21 1.55 -1.92
N VAL A 53 10.92 1.64 -1.60
CA VAL A 53 9.87 0.74 -2.13
C VAL A 53 8.73 1.59 -2.66
N VAL A 54 8.23 1.27 -3.85
CA VAL A 54 7.07 1.94 -4.45
C VAL A 54 5.93 0.94 -4.59
N PHE A 55 4.77 1.28 -4.03
CA PHE A 55 3.55 0.50 -4.15
C PHE A 55 2.78 0.93 -5.39
N PHE A 56 2.42 -0.06 -6.20
CA PHE A 56 1.47 0.08 -7.29
C PHE A 56 0.18 -0.61 -6.86
N ASN A 57 -0.90 0.17 -6.72
CA ASN A 57 -2.20 -0.34 -6.32
C ASN A 57 -3.17 -0.25 -7.50
N ASP A 58 -3.89 -1.35 -7.73
CA ASP A 58 -4.95 -1.44 -8.74
C ASP A 58 -6.31 -1.81 -8.09
N HIS A 59 -6.43 -1.60 -6.77
CA HIS A 59 -7.68 -1.83 -6.04
C HIS A 59 -8.30 -0.49 -5.63
N GLY A 60 -9.46 -0.16 -6.21
CA GLY A 60 -10.14 1.13 -6.00
C GLY A 60 -11.00 1.25 -4.73
N ASP A 61 -10.86 0.35 -3.75
CA ASP A 61 -11.67 0.44 -2.53
C ASP A 61 -10.99 1.41 -1.55
N LYS A 62 -11.74 2.43 -1.13
CA LYS A 62 -11.20 3.49 -0.27
C LYS A 62 -10.71 2.98 1.09
N LEU A 63 -11.40 2.00 1.70
CA LEU A 63 -10.97 1.44 2.97
C LEU A 63 -9.68 0.65 2.78
N HIS A 64 -9.60 -0.18 1.74
CA HIS A 64 -8.36 -0.88 1.37
C HIS A 64 -7.17 0.08 1.22
N ILE A 65 -7.33 1.15 0.44
CA ILE A 65 -6.28 2.15 0.21
C ILE A 65 -5.83 2.79 1.53
N LEU A 66 -6.78 3.21 2.36
CA LEU A 66 -6.47 3.84 3.65
C LEU A 66 -5.73 2.91 4.61
N GLU A 67 -6.06 1.62 4.61
CA GLU A 67 -5.42 0.62 5.46
C GLU A 67 -3.95 0.42 5.07
N ILE A 68 -3.66 0.25 3.77
CA ILE A 68 -2.28 0.09 3.29
C ILE A 68 -1.49 1.38 3.48
N ALA A 69 -2.08 2.54 3.20
CA ALA A 69 -1.43 3.83 3.43
C ALA A 69 -1.06 4.03 4.91
N GLU A 70 -1.91 3.57 5.83
CA GLU A 70 -1.60 3.63 7.27
C GLU A 70 -0.47 2.65 7.65
N ALA A 71 -0.44 1.45 7.10
CA ALA A 71 0.66 0.50 7.30
C ALA A 71 2.00 1.06 6.78
N ILE A 72 2.00 1.68 5.59
CA ILE A 72 3.18 2.37 5.02
C ILE A 72 3.67 3.47 5.95
N LYS A 73 2.77 4.33 6.45
CA LYS A 73 3.13 5.37 7.42
C LYS A 73 3.74 4.80 8.69
N ASN A 74 3.21 3.69 9.19
CA ASN A 74 3.72 3.02 10.38
C ASN A 74 5.13 2.50 10.14
N ALA A 75 5.36 1.85 9.00
CA ALA A 75 6.66 1.33 8.61
C ALA A 75 7.70 2.44 8.43
N ASN A 76 7.37 3.53 7.73
CA ASN A 76 8.30 4.65 7.49
C ASN A 76 8.75 5.37 8.77
N ARG A 77 7.95 5.29 9.85
CA ARG A 77 8.34 5.81 11.18
C ARG A 77 9.28 4.88 11.95
N LYS A 78 9.32 3.59 11.61
CA LYS A 78 10.02 2.54 12.36
C LYS A 78 11.28 2.03 11.65
N LEU A 79 11.30 2.05 10.32
CA LEU A 79 12.31 1.39 9.48
C LEU A 79 13.28 2.41 8.84
N GLU A 80 14.44 1.93 8.40
CA GLU A 80 15.36 2.74 7.61
C GLU A 80 14.87 2.90 6.17
N LEU A 81 14.22 1.87 5.63
CA LEU A 81 13.52 1.89 4.35
C LEU A 81 12.40 2.92 4.33
N GLN A 82 12.22 3.57 3.17
CA GLN A 82 11.08 4.44 2.90
C GLN A 82 10.19 3.83 1.80
N ALA A 83 8.92 3.67 2.13
CA ALA A 83 7.88 3.19 1.24
C ALA A 83 7.01 4.35 0.73
N TYR A 84 6.73 4.33 -0.57
CA TYR A 84 6.00 5.36 -1.29
C TYR A 84 4.77 4.73 -1.95
N TRP A 85 3.67 5.47 -1.97
CA TRP A 85 2.47 5.09 -2.71
C TRP A 85 2.47 5.81 -4.05
N MET A 86 2.37 5.07 -5.15
CA MET A 86 2.23 5.66 -6.48
C MET A 86 0.78 6.13 -6.66
N GLU A 87 0.58 7.43 -6.85
CA GLU A 87 -0.70 7.97 -7.35
C GLU A 87 -0.55 8.50 -8.76
N TYR A 88 -1.58 8.30 -9.58
CA TYR A 88 -1.71 9.00 -10.85
C TYR A 88 -2.22 10.42 -10.63
N GLU A 89 -1.78 11.36 -11.47
CA GLU A 89 -2.11 12.79 -11.34
C GLU A 89 -3.62 13.08 -11.36
N TYR A 90 -4.42 12.24 -12.04
CA TYR A 90 -5.87 12.39 -12.10
C TYR A 90 -6.57 11.91 -10.81
N GLU A 91 -6.01 10.95 -10.09
CA GLU A 91 -6.57 10.40 -8.84
C GLU A 91 -6.43 11.37 -7.67
N LEU A 92 -5.40 12.23 -7.71
CA LEU A 92 -5.18 13.33 -6.77
C LEU A 92 -6.32 14.36 -6.73
N LYS A 93 -7.17 14.40 -7.77
CA LYS A 93 -8.32 15.32 -7.85
C LYS A 93 -9.59 14.73 -7.24
N GLU A 94 -9.73 13.41 -7.26
CA GLU A 94 -10.93 12.70 -6.80
C GLU A 94 -10.81 12.21 -5.37
N HIS A 95 -9.61 11.76 -5.00
CA HIS A 95 -9.31 11.54 -3.61
C HIS A 95 -9.03 12.91 -2.96
N VAL A 96 -9.74 13.24 -1.88
CA VAL A 96 -9.49 14.43 -1.04
C VAL A 96 -8.17 14.24 -0.26
N PHE A 97 -7.11 13.86 -0.95
CA PHE A 97 -5.76 13.87 -0.46
C PHE A 97 -5.11 15.11 -1.05
N SER A 98 -4.90 16.11 -0.19
CA SER A 98 -4.08 17.26 -0.55
C SER A 98 -2.78 16.74 -1.15
N VAL A 99 -2.47 17.17 -2.37
CA VAL A 99 -1.27 16.89 -3.18
C VAL A 99 0.05 17.01 -2.40
N LYS A 100 0.02 17.61 -1.20
CA LYS A 100 1.15 17.73 -0.26
C LYS A 100 1.30 16.58 0.74
N ARG A 101 0.45 15.55 0.75
CA ARG A 101 0.38 14.55 1.85
C ARG A 101 0.57 13.09 1.46
N ILE A 102 0.70 12.76 0.17
CA ILE A 102 1.01 11.39 -0.29
C ILE A 102 2.33 11.43 -1.08
N ILE A 103 3.35 11.92 -0.40
CA ILE A 103 4.74 11.57 -0.61
C ILE A 103 5.26 11.51 0.82
N PHE A 104 5.43 10.31 1.38
CA PHE A 104 6.15 10.16 2.65
C PHE A 104 7.63 10.33 2.37
#